data_AF-A0A6G1R677-F1
#
_entry.id   AF-A0A6G1R677-F1
#
_cell.length_a   1.000
_cell.length_b   1.000
_cell.length_c   1.000
_cell.angle_alpha   90.00
_cell.angle_beta   90.00
_cell.angle_gamma   90.00
#
_symmetry.space_group_name_H-M   'P 1'
#
loop_
_entity.id
_entity.type
_entity.pdbx_description
1 polymer ?
#
loop_
_entity_poly.entity_id
_entity_poly.type
_entity_poly.pdbx_seq_one_letter_code
_entity_poly.pdbx_strand_id
1 'polypeptide(L)'
;HTDSNIYRIVPVGYAVVGAAALSGAVTHTVSTAVIVFELTGQISHILPVMIAVILANAVAQSLQPSLYDSIIRIKKLPYLPELGWGHHEKYNVRVEDIMVRDIHYVTLNCKYRDLQHVLHST
;
A
#
# COMPACT_ATOMS: atom_id res chain seq x y z
N HIS A 1 49.92 -11.16 26.36
CA HIS A 1 48.81 -12.08 26.01
C HIS A 1 47.68 -11.95 27.00
N THR A 2 46.76 -10.99 26.79
CA THR A 2 45.30 -11.07 27.06
C THR A 2 44.71 -9.66 26.91
N ASP A 3 44.54 -9.22 25.68
CA ASP A 3 43.68 -8.06 25.37
C ASP A 3 42.23 -8.49 25.63
N SER A 4 41.76 -8.24 26.85
CA SER A 4 40.35 -8.37 27.23
C SER A 4 39.57 -7.21 26.62
N ASN A 5 39.37 -7.26 25.30
CA ASN A 5 38.53 -6.29 24.59
C ASN A 5 37.06 -6.57 24.95
N ILE A 6 36.56 -5.88 25.98
CA ILE A 6 35.16 -5.94 26.38
C ILE A 6 34.35 -5.18 25.31
N TYR A 7 33.73 -5.92 24.39
CA TYR A 7 32.85 -5.34 23.37
C TYR A 7 31.60 -4.76 24.04
N ARG A 8 31.51 -3.43 24.10
CA ARG A 8 30.35 -2.72 24.68
C ARG A 8 29.24 -2.62 23.64
N ILE A 9 28.08 -3.17 23.95
CA ILE A 9 26.89 -3.09 23.10
C ILE A 9 26.40 -1.64 23.08
N VAL A 10 26.21 -1.09 21.87
CA VAL A 10 25.69 0.27 21.68
C VAL A 10 24.16 0.19 21.50
N PRO A 11 23.34 0.67 22.46
CA PRO A 11 21.89 0.51 22.41
C PRO A 11 21.22 1.32 21.28
N VAL A 12 21.89 2.34 20.76
CA VAL A 12 21.37 3.23 19.72
C VAL A 12 21.00 2.46 18.44
N GLY A 13 21.81 1.49 18.01
CA GLY A 13 21.52 0.69 16.81
C GLY A 13 20.22 -0.10 16.95
N TYR A 14 19.94 -0.64 18.14
CA TYR A 14 18.71 -1.38 18.42
C TYR A 14 17.48 -0.46 18.46
N ALA A 15 17.63 0.76 18.99
CA ALA A 15 16.55 1.75 18.99
C ALA A 15 16.14 2.12 17.55
N VAL A 16 17.12 2.30 16.66
CA VAL A 16 16.90 2.61 15.25
C VAL A 16 16.19 1.46 14.52
N VAL A 17 16.60 0.21 14.78
CA VAL A 17 15.93 -0.99 14.24
C VAL A 17 14.47 -1.04 14.68
N GLY A 18 14.20 -0.81 15.96
CA GLY A 18 12.84 -0.81 16.52
C GLY A 18 11.96 0.28 15.91
N ALA A 19 12.50 1.48 15.72
CA ALA A 19 11.80 2.58 15.06
C ALA A 19 11.44 2.23 13.60
N ALA A 20 12.40 1.72 12.83
CA ALA A 20 12.18 1.32 11.44
C ALA A 20 11.13 0.20 11.32
N ALA A 21 11.22 -0.81 12.19
CA ALA A 21 10.34 -1.97 12.20
C ALA A 21 8.90 -1.60 12.56
N LEU A 22 8.70 -0.77 13.59
CA LEU A 22 7.36 -0.30 13.97
C LEU A 22 6.74 0.56 12.87
N SER A 23 7.50 1.50 12.31
CA SER A 23 7.00 2.34 11.22
C SER A 23 6.63 1.51 9.99
N GLY A 24 7.48 0.56 9.60
CA GLY A 24 7.19 -0.34 8.47
C GLY A 24 5.96 -1.20 8.72
N ALA A 25 5.83 -1.74 9.93
CA ALA A 25 4.72 -2.62 10.31
C ALA A 25 3.38 -1.88 10.29
N VAL A 26 3.33 -0.62 10.69
CA VAL A 26 2.09 0.17 10.69
C VAL A 26 1.66 0.57 9.27
N THR A 27 2.64 0.84 8.39
CA THR A 27 2.39 1.26 7.00
C THR A 27 2.32 0.11 6.01
N HIS A 28 2.68 -1.11 6.41
CA HIS A 28 2.88 -2.27 5.53
C HIS A 28 3.91 -2.04 4.42
N THR A 29 4.99 -1.30 4.69
CA THR A 29 6.02 -0.99 3.69
C THR A 29 7.42 -1.38 4.15
N VAL A 30 8.27 -1.89 3.25
CA VAL A 30 9.68 -2.20 3.55
C VAL A 30 10.59 -0.98 3.36
N SER A 31 10.12 0.06 2.68
CA SER A 31 10.87 1.30 2.41
C SER A 31 11.32 2.04 3.66
N THR A 32 10.65 1.86 4.81
CA THR A 32 11.06 2.47 6.08
C THR A 32 12.46 2.02 6.52
N ALA A 33 12.84 0.77 6.22
CA ALA A 33 14.19 0.26 6.47
C ALA A 33 15.25 1.03 5.66
N VAL A 34 14.93 1.29 4.37
CA VAL A 34 15.81 2.01 3.44
C VAL A 34 15.96 3.47 3.85
N ILE A 35 14.86 4.14 4.20
CA ILE A 35 14.88 5.53 4.67
C ILE A 35 15.76 5.67 5.91
N VAL A 36 15.55 4.80 6.91
CA VAL A 36 16.34 4.83 8.15
C VAL A 36 17.81 4.54 7.89
N PHE A 37 18.11 3.63 6.97
CA PHE A 37 19.46 3.36 6.51
C PHE A 37 20.11 4.59 5.86
N GLU A 38 19.41 5.25 4.93
CA GLU A 38 19.92 6.45 4.23
C GLU A 38 20.20 7.57 5.23
N LEU A 39 19.34 7.74 6.24
CA LEU A 39 19.53 8.70 7.33
C LEU A 39 20.73 8.38 8.24
N THR A 40 21.09 7.11 8.39
CA THR A 40 22.17 6.68 9.29
C THR A 40 23.54 6.66 8.59
N GLY A 41 23.57 6.53 7.25
CA GLY A 41 24.80 6.61 6.45
C GLY A 41 25.81 5.47 6.64
N GLN A 42 25.45 4.41 7.37
CA GLN A 42 26.33 3.27 7.65
C GLN A 42 25.75 1.95 7.11
N ILE A 43 26.41 1.38 6.10
CA ILE A 43 25.85 0.27 5.32
C ILE A 43 25.98 -1.10 6.01
N SER A 44 26.94 -1.25 6.91
CA SER A 44 27.29 -2.53 7.54
C SER A 44 26.20 -3.15 8.42
N HIS A 45 25.14 -2.42 8.77
CA HIS A 45 24.04 -2.92 9.61
C HIS A 45 22.70 -2.99 8.87
N ILE A 46 22.69 -2.95 7.54
CA ILE A 46 21.45 -2.99 6.74
C ILE A 46 20.69 -4.31 6.85
N LEU A 47 21.43 -5.43 6.90
CA LEU A 47 20.86 -6.77 6.79
C LEU A 47 19.97 -7.11 8.01
N PRO A 48 20.41 -6.90 9.27
CA PRO A 48 19.55 -7.11 10.43
C PRO A 48 18.32 -6.17 10.48
N VAL A 49 18.47 -4.92 10.05
CA VAL A 49 17.36 -3.93 10.00
C VAL A 49 16.29 -4.39 9.02
N MET A 50 16.69 -4.81 7.82
CA MET A 50 15.76 -5.31 6.81
C MET A 50 15.02 -6.56 7.28
N ILE A 51 15.72 -7.52 7.90
CA ILE A 51 15.07 -8.72 8.46
C ILE A 51 14.01 -8.34 9.50
N ALA A 52 14.35 -7.45 10.43
CA ALA A 52 13.44 -7.01 11.47
C ALA A 52 12.18 -6.33 10.89
N VAL A 53 12.34 -5.46 9.88
CA VAL A 53 11.23 -4.76 9.22
C VAL A 53 10.36 -5.74 8.43
N ILE A 54 10.94 -6.70 7.70
CA ILE A 54 10.18 -7.70 6.95
C ILE A 54 9.36 -8.59 7.89
N LEU A 55 9.95 -9.06 9.00
CA LEU A 55 9.25 -9.83 10.01
C LEU A 55 8.10 -9.04 10.65
N ALA A 56 8.34 -7.78 11.02
CA ALA A 56 7.32 -6.93 11.60
C ALA A 56 6.17 -6.68 10.62
N ASN A 57 6.47 -6.44 9.33
CA ASN A 57 5.47 -6.28 8.28
C ASN A 57 4.65 -7.55 8.06
N ALA A 58 5.29 -8.72 8.00
CA ALA A 58 4.61 -10.00 7.81
C ALA A 58 3.63 -10.30 8.96
N VAL A 59 4.05 -10.04 10.21
CA VAL A 59 3.19 -10.21 11.39
C VAL A 59 2.04 -9.19 11.37
N ALA A 60 2.31 -7.93 11.05
CA ALA A 60 1.27 -6.89 10.98
C ALA A 60 0.22 -7.21 9.91
N GLN A 61 0.64 -7.58 8.70
CA GLN A 61 -0.24 -7.96 7.60
C GLN A 61 -1.14 -9.16 7.93
N SER A 62 -0.64 -10.09 8.74
CA SER A 62 -1.44 -11.24 9.19
C SER A 62 -2.50 -10.89 10.23
N LEU A 63 -2.33 -9.81 10.98
CA LEU A 63 -3.18 -9.48 12.13
C LEU A 63 -4.15 -8.33 11.85
N GLN A 64 -3.71 -7.30 11.12
CA GLN A 64 -4.46 -6.05 10.94
C GLN A 64 -4.26 -5.48 9.53
N PRO A 65 -5.24 -4.72 9.01
CA PRO A 65 -5.04 -3.91 7.81
C PRO A 65 -4.04 -2.77 8.09
N SER A 66 -3.44 -2.21 7.03
CA SER A 66 -2.54 -1.08 7.19
C SER A 66 -3.25 0.12 7.82
N LEU A 67 -2.48 1.04 8.41
CA LEU A 67 -3.03 2.29 8.95
C LEU A 67 -3.80 3.09 7.88
N TYR A 68 -3.28 3.11 6.65
CA TYR A 68 -3.92 3.82 5.54
C TYR A 68 -5.24 3.16 5.11
N ASP A 69 -5.27 1.84 4.99
CA ASP A 69 -6.49 1.09 4.68
C ASP A 69 -7.56 1.28 5.77
N SER A 70 -7.12 1.32 7.04
CA SER A 70 -7.99 1.57 8.18
C SER A 70 -8.64 2.94 8.09
N ILE A 71 -7.87 3.98 7.76
CA ILE A 71 -8.39 5.35 7.59
C ILE A 71 -9.37 5.42 6.42
N ILE A 72 -9.05 4.81 5.27
CA ILE A 72 -9.93 4.76 4.09
C ILE A 72 -11.28 4.13 4.45
N ARG A 73 -11.26 3.01 5.18
CA ARG A 73 -12.47 2.31 5.64
C ARG A 73 -13.30 3.14 6.62
N ILE A 74 -12.65 3.80 7.58
CA ILE A 74 -13.33 4.67 8.55
C ILE A 74 -13.99 5.86 7.85
N LYS A 75 -13.30 6.47 6.88
CA LYS A 75 -13.79 7.61 6.10
C LYS A 75 -14.79 7.24 5.00
N LYS A 76 -15.02 5.95 4.74
CA LYS A 76 -15.90 5.44 3.67
C LYS A 76 -15.60 6.06 2.31
N LEU A 77 -14.33 6.23 1.97
CA LEU A 77 -13.94 6.78 0.68
C LEU A 77 -14.18 5.73 -0.42
N PRO A 78 -14.61 6.14 -1.63
CA PRO A 78 -14.70 5.26 -2.78
C PRO A 78 -13.29 4.87 -3.22
N TYR A 79 -12.79 3.77 -2.67
CA TYR A 79 -11.53 3.13 -3.04
C TYR A 79 -11.82 1.71 -3.47
N LEU A 80 -11.30 1.30 -4.63
CA LEU A 80 -11.38 -0.08 -5.06
C LEU A 80 -10.23 -0.83 -4.35
N PRO A 81 -10.51 -1.65 -3.31
CA PRO A 81 -9.46 -2.40 -2.65
C PRO A 81 -8.81 -3.33 -3.66
N GLU A 82 -7.49 -3.50 -3.56
CA GLU A 82 -6.79 -4.51 -4.34
C GLU A 82 -7.46 -5.86 -4.08
N LEU A 83 -7.77 -6.59 -5.16
CA LEU A 83 -8.26 -7.96 -5.07
C LEU A 83 -7.08 -8.88 -4.69
N GLY A 84 -6.54 -8.67 -3.50
CA GLY A 84 -5.50 -9.48 -2.91
C GLY A 84 -6.05 -10.82 -2.41
N TRP A 85 -5.12 -11.67 -1.99
CA TRP A 85 -5.37 -12.98 -1.41
C TRP A 85 -6.38 -12.87 -0.26
N GLY A 86 -7.55 -13.52 -0.40
CA GLY A 86 -8.60 -13.56 0.63
C GLY A 86 -9.95 -12.97 0.24
N HIS A 87 -10.07 -12.25 -0.88
CA HIS A 87 -11.36 -11.73 -1.38
C HIS A 87 -11.86 -12.49 -2.62
N HIS A 88 -11.84 -13.83 -2.56
CA HIS A 88 -12.29 -14.70 -3.67
C HIS A 88 -13.74 -14.42 -4.12
N GLU A 89 -14.59 -13.93 -3.21
CA GLU A 89 -15.98 -13.55 -3.49
C GLU A 89 -16.12 -12.36 -4.46
N LYS A 90 -15.09 -11.50 -4.58
CA LYS A 90 -15.16 -10.27 -5.40
C LYS A 90 -14.75 -10.47 -6.87
N TYR A 91 -14.21 -11.62 -7.25
CA TYR A 91 -13.84 -11.89 -8.65
C TYR A 91 -15.02 -12.30 -9.53
N ASN A 92 -16.21 -12.54 -8.95
CA ASN A 92 -17.38 -12.93 -9.73
C ASN A 92 -18.19 -11.75 -10.28
N VAL A 93 -17.70 -10.51 -10.14
CA VAL A 93 -18.35 -9.34 -10.71
C VAL A 93 -17.85 -9.13 -12.13
N ARG A 94 -18.77 -9.13 -13.09
CA ARG A 94 -18.45 -8.94 -14.51
C ARG A 94 -18.79 -7.51 -14.94
N VAL A 95 -18.18 -7.07 -16.03
CA VAL A 95 -18.47 -5.74 -16.60
C VAL A 95 -19.96 -5.58 -16.91
N GLU A 96 -20.63 -6.66 -17.32
CA GLU A 96 -22.07 -6.68 -17.61
C GLU A 96 -22.96 -6.32 -16.40
N ASP A 97 -22.45 -6.48 -15.18
CA ASP A 97 -23.14 -6.17 -13.91
C ASP A 97 -23.01 -4.69 -13.52
N ILE A 98 -21.95 -4.01 -13.97
CA ILE A 98 -21.63 -2.63 -13.57
C ILE A 98 -21.86 -1.63 -14.72
N MET A 99 -21.79 -2.07 -15.97
CA MET A 99 -21.85 -1.17 -17.12
C MET A 99 -23.21 -0.47 -17.23
N VAL A 100 -23.18 0.84 -17.51
CA VAL A 100 -24.37 1.58 -17.92
C VAL A 100 -24.73 1.13 -19.34
N ARG A 101 -25.90 0.50 -19.48
CA ARG A 101 -26.38 -0.05 -20.77
C ARG A 101 -27.08 1.00 -21.64
N ASP A 102 -27.51 2.10 -21.03
CA ASP A 102 -28.10 3.24 -21.73
C ASP A 102 -26.99 4.12 -22.30
N ILE A 103 -26.65 3.89 -23.57
CA ILE A 103 -25.52 4.54 -24.24
C ILE A 103 -26.08 5.46 -25.33
N HIS A 104 -25.73 6.73 -25.24
CA HIS A 104 -26.00 7.71 -26.28
C HIS A 104 -24.95 7.56 -27.39
N TYR A 105 -25.38 7.30 -28.62
CA TYR A 105 -24.48 7.13 -29.77
C TYR A 105 -24.88 8.01 -30.96
N VAL A 106 -23.90 8.41 -31.75
CA VAL A 106 -24.08 9.20 -32.98
C VAL A 106 -23.50 8.44 -34.14
N THR A 107 -24.24 8.34 -35.25
CA THR A 107 -23.78 7.69 -36.48
C THR A 107 -23.31 8.73 -37.49
N LEU A 108 -22.45 8.33 -38.43
CA LEU A 108 -21.94 9.20 -39.52
C LEU A 108 -23.06 9.83 -40.38
N ASN A 109 -24.26 9.24 -40.39
CA ASN A 109 -25.40 9.71 -41.17
C ASN A 109 -26.42 10.50 -40.33
N CYS A 110 -26.09 10.88 -39.09
CA CYS A 110 -26.97 11.68 -38.24
C CYS A 110 -27.11 13.11 -38.76
N LYS A 111 -28.32 13.67 -38.66
CA LYS A 111 -28.57 15.07 -39.03
C LYS A 111 -28.26 15.98 -37.85
N TYR A 112 -28.00 17.26 -38.14
CA TYR A 112 -27.74 18.29 -37.12
C TYR A 112 -28.84 18.36 -36.04
N ARG A 113 -30.11 18.17 -36.42
CA ARG A 113 -31.24 18.17 -35.48
C ARG A 113 -31.18 17.02 -34.47
N ASP A 114 -30.72 15.84 -34.88
CA ASP A 114 -30.61 14.66 -34.02
C ASP A 114 -29.46 14.85 -33.02
N LEU A 115 -28.35 15.45 -33.48
CA LEU A 115 -27.25 15.89 -32.62
C LEU A 115 -27.72 16.91 -31.58
N GLN A 116 -28.48 17.92 -32.00
CA GLN A 116 -29.03 18.94 -31.10
C GLN A 116 -29.98 18.32 -30.06
N HIS A 117 -30.75 17.30 -30.43
CA HIS A 117 -31.62 16.58 -29.50
C HIS A 117 -30.84 15.75 -28.48
N VAL A 118 -29.77 15.06 -28.88
CA VAL A 118 -28.89 14.30 -27.97
C VAL A 118 -28.18 15.24 -26.98
N LEU A 119 -27.72 16.41 -27.44
CA LEU A 119 -26.96 17.36 -26.63
C LEU A 119 -27.84 18.13 -25.61
N HIS A 120 -29.12 18.36 -25.92
CA HIS A 120 -30.08 18.94 -24.98
C HIS A 120 -30.74 17.91 -24.04
N SER A 121 -30.60 16.63 -24.33
CA SER A 121 -31.11 15.53 -23.48
C SER A 121 -30.07 15.03 -22.47
N THR A 122 -28.83 15.51 -22.55
CA THR A 122 -27.73 15.24 -21.60
C THR A 122 -27.72 16.29 -20.50
#